data_AF-A0A938T1A6-F1
#
_entry.id   AF-A0A938T1A6-F1
#
_cell.length_a   1.000
_cell.length_b   1.000
_cell.length_c   1.000
_cell.angle_alpha   90.00
_cell.angle_beta   90.00
_cell.angle_gamma   90.00
#
_symmetry.space_group_name_H-M   'P 1'
#
loop_
_entity.id
_entity.type
_entity.pdbx_description
1 polymer ?
#
loop_
_entity_poly.entity_id
_entity_poly.type
_entity_poly.pdbx_seq_one_letter_code
_entity_poly.pdbx_strand_id
1 'polypeptide(L)'
;MDGTLYTIGHSNIQLDDFLKILMAAGIEVAVDVRSTPYSEYAPWFNRDKLESAISSKNIIYLYLGDLLGGKPKDEGCYTDGKPDYSLIRERDFYQKG
;
A
#
# COMPACT_ATOMS: atom_id res chain seq x y z
N MET A 1 9.74 11.25 -18.24
CA MET A 1 9.32 9.85 -18.36
C MET A 1 7.86 9.84 -18.00
N ASP A 2 6.99 9.62 -18.98
CA ASP A 2 5.56 9.50 -18.73
C ASP A 2 5.29 8.05 -18.32
N GLY A 3 5.32 7.80 -17.01
CA GLY A 3 4.91 6.53 -16.43
C GLY A 3 3.43 6.57 -16.10
N THR A 4 2.67 5.57 -16.51
CA THR A 4 1.26 5.45 -16.11
C THR A 4 1.18 4.88 -14.70
N LEU A 5 0.65 5.66 -13.76
CA LEU A 5 0.36 5.22 -12.40
C LEU A 5 -1.10 4.77 -12.29
N TYR A 6 -1.31 3.56 -11.80
CA TYR A 6 -2.64 3.04 -11.46
C TYR A 6 -2.80 2.97 -9.95
N THR A 7 -4.02 3.20 -9.48
CA THR A 7 -4.39 3.00 -8.07
C THR A 7 -5.50 1.97 -7.97
N ILE A 8 -5.41 1.07 -7.01
CA ILE A 8 -6.44 0.08 -6.73
C ILE A 8 -6.60 -0.11 -5.22
N GLY A 9 -7.85 -0.15 -4.77
CA GLY A 9 -8.22 -0.61 -3.44
C GLY A 9 -8.87 -1.97 -3.54
N HIS A 10 -8.69 -2.83 -2.53
CA HIS A 10 -9.26 -4.18 -2.57
C HIS A 10 -10.71 -4.27 -2.06
N SER A 11 -11.15 -3.40 -1.14
CA SER A 11 -12.50 -3.45 -0.55
C SER A 11 -12.90 -4.90 -0.20
N ASN A 12 -14.06 -5.36 -0.67
CA ASN A 12 -14.57 -6.74 -0.57
C ASN A 12 -14.27 -7.62 -1.80
N ILE A 13 -13.38 -7.19 -2.69
CA ILE A 13 -12.99 -7.96 -3.88
C ILE A 13 -12.24 -9.21 -3.44
N GLN A 14 -12.54 -10.35 -4.06
CA GLN A 14 -11.83 -11.60 -3.80
C GLN A 14 -10.41 -11.53 -4.38
N LEU A 15 -9.45 -12.23 -3.77
CA LEU A 15 -8.05 -12.17 -4.18
C LEU A 15 -7.87 -12.51 -5.68
N ASP A 16 -8.55 -13.53 -6.18
CA ASP A 16 -8.42 -13.93 -7.59
C ASP A 16 -8.91 -12.86 -8.56
N ASP A 17 -9.98 -12.15 -8.23
CA ASP A 17 -10.49 -11.06 -9.08
C ASP A 17 -9.57 -9.84 -9.02
N PHE A 18 -8.99 -9.56 -7.85
CA PHE A 18 -7.95 -8.55 -7.72
C PHE A 18 -6.75 -8.84 -8.61
N LEU A 19 -6.25 -10.09 -8.64
CA LEU A 19 -5.15 -10.49 -9.51
C LEU A 19 -5.52 -10.39 -11.00
N LYS A 20 -6.76 -10.72 -11.39
CA LYS A 20 -7.22 -10.54 -12.77
C LYS A 20 -7.19 -9.08 -13.19
N ILE A 21 -7.56 -8.15 -12.31
CA ILE A 21 -7.51 -6.71 -12.59
C ILE A 21 -6.06 -6.28 -12.85
N LEU A 22 -5.11 -6.71 -12.01
CA LEU A 22 -3.69 -6.39 -12.19
C LEU A 22 -3.16 -6.91 -13.53
N MET A 23 -3.46 -8.16 -13.87
CA MET A 23 -3.02 -8.76 -15.14
C MET A 23 -3.66 -8.09 -16.36
N ALA A 24 -4.97 -7.79 -16.30
CA ALA A 24 -5.69 -7.14 -17.39
C ALA A 24 -5.19 -5.71 -17.64
N ALA A 25 -4.73 -5.02 -16.60
CA ALA A 25 -4.10 -3.70 -16.71
C ALA A 25 -2.62 -3.75 -17.10
N GLY A 26 -2.03 -4.94 -17.25
CA GLY A 26 -0.61 -5.10 -17.61
C GLY A 26 0.34 -4.61 -16.52
N ILE A 27 -0.05 -4.71 -15.24
CA ILE A 27 0.77 -4.25 -14.12
C ILE A 27 1.99 -5.15 -13.94
N GLU A 28 3.18 -4.56 -13.99
CA GLU A 28 4.45 -5.25 -13.76
C GLU A 28 4.92 -5.14 -12.30
N VAL A 29 4.53 -4.06 -11.62
CA VAL A 29 4.91 -3.76 -10.22
C VAL A 29 3.69 -3.31 -9.43
N ALA A 30 3.39 -4.02 -8.34
CA ALA A 30 2.38 -3.64 -7.36
C ALA A 30 3.06 -3.09 -6.10
N VAL A 31 2.80 -1.82 -5.79
CA VAL A 31 3.33 -1.14 -4.60
C VAL A 31 2.25 -1.11 -3.52
N ASP A 32 2.53 -1.72 -2.37
CA ASP A 32 1.67 -1.67 -1.19
C ASP A 32 2.09 -0.52 -0.26
N VAL A 33 1.26 0.52 -0.23
CA VAL A 33 1.47 1.73 0.58
C VAL A 33 0.73 1.69 1.92
N ARG A 34 0.14 0.54 2.31
CA ARG A 34 -0.60 0.43 3.56
C ARG A 34 0.35 0.46 4.76
N SER A 35 0.18 1.42 5.67
CA SER A 35 0.91 1.44 6.95
C SER A 35 0.65 0.20 7.79
N THR A 36 -0.53 -0.43 7.64
CA THR A 36 -0.89 -1.68 8.33
C THR A 36 -1.41 -2.68 7.28
N PRO A 37 -0.53 -3.47 6.65
CA PRO A 37 -0.90 -4.39 5.57
C PRO A 37 -1.44 -5.73 6.11
N TYR A 38 -2.25 -5.67 7.18
CA TYR A 38 -2.83 -6.83 7.85
C TYR A 38 -4.29 -6.54 8.23
N SER A 39 -5.16 -7.54 8.03
CA SER A 39 -6.59 -7.48 8.30
C SER A 39 -7.11 -8.84 8.76
N GLU A 40 -7.92 -8.85 9.82
CA GLU A 40 -8.64 -10.05 10.27
C GLU A 40 -9.82 -10.38 9.33
N TYR A 41 -10.43 -9.36 8.72
CA TYR A 41 -11.59 -9.52 7.83
C TYR A 41 -11.21 -9.97 6.42
N ALA A 42 -10.04 -9.54 5.93
CA ALA A 42 -9.54 -9.87 4.61
C ALA A 42 -8.13 -10.49 4.70
N PRO A 43 -7.99 -11.68 5.34
CA PRO A 43 -6.69 -12.27 5.62
C PRO A 43 -5.90 -12.65 4.37
N TRP A 44 -6.56 -12.79 3.22
CA TRP A 44 -5.91 -12.99 1.91
C TRP A 44 -5.19 -11.74 1.38
N PHE A 45 -5.50 -10.56 1.91
CA PHE A 45 -4.77 -9.30 1.65
C PHE A 45 -3.71 -9.00 2.72
N ASN A 46 -3.45 -9.92 3.66
CA ASN A 46 -2.29 -9.79 4.54
C ASN A 46 -1.02 -9.84 3.70
N ARG A 47 -0.05 -8.99 4.03
CA ARG A 47 1.19 -8.77 3.25
C ARG A 47 1.78 -10.06 2.69
N ASP A 48 2.07 -11.03 3.54
CA ASP A 48 2.79 -12.24 3.15
C ASP A 48 1.98 -13.12 2.17
N LYS A 49 0.64 -13.15 2.32
CA LYS A 49 -0.25 -13.88 1.38
C LYS A 49 -0.41 -13.12 0.07
N LEU A 50 -0.55 -11.80 0.16
CA LEU A 50 -0.71 -10.94 -1.01
C LEU A 50 0.56 -10.94 -1.87
N GLU A 51 1.72 -10.83 -1.25
CA GLU A 51 3.04 -10.91 -1.89
C GLU A 51 3.21 -12.23 -2.63
N SER A 52 2.92 -13.35 -1.95
CA SER A 52 3.00 -14.68 -2.57
C SER A 52 2.04 -14.80 -3.78
N ALA A 53 0.82 -14.29 -3.64
CA ALA A 53 -0.20 -14.37 -4.68
C ALA A 53 0.15 -13.50 -5.91
N ILE A 54 0.60 -12.28 -5.70
CA ILE A 54 1.03 -11.35 -6.76
C ILE A 54 2.28 -11.90 -7.46
N SER A 55 3.27 -12.36 -6.69
CA SER A 55 4.52 -12.91 -7.23
C SER A 55 4.26 -14.18 -8.07
N SER A 56 3.24 -14.99 -7.73
CA SER A 56 2.84 -16.15 -8.54
C SER A 56 2.34 -15.78 -9.95
N LYS A 57 2.04 -14.51 -10.20
CA LYS A 57 1.62 -13.97 -11.50
C LYS A 57 2.75 -13.23 -12.23
N ASN A 58 4.01 -13.37 -11.78
CA ASN A 58 5.18 -12.65 -12.30
C ASN A 58 5.07 -11.12 -12.17
N ILE A 59 4.29 -10.64 -11.19
CA ILE A 59 4.21 -9.22 -10.84
C ILE A 59 5.13 -9.00 -9.65
N ILE A 60 5.97 -7.97 -9.69
CA ILE A 60 6.83 -7.60 -8.56
C ILE A 60 5.97 -6.97 -7.48
N TYR A 61 6.07 -7.47 -6.26
CA TYR A 61 5.47 -6.85 -5.09
C TYR A 61 6.50 -6.01 -4.34
N LEU A 62 6.17 -4.75 -4.04
CA LEU A 62 7.00 -3.86 -3.24
C LEU A 62 6.19 -3.31 -2.07
N TYR A 63 6.66 -3.53 -0.85
CA TYR A 63 6.08 -2.91 0.34
C TYR A 63 6.75 -1.56 0.61
N LEU A 64 5.99 -0.47 0.52
CA LEU A 64 6.43 0.90 0.83
C LEU A 64 5.54 1.57 1.88
N GLY A 65 4.76 0.81 2.65
CA GLY A 65 3.88 1.35 3.69
C GLY A 65 4.59 2.08 4.83
N ASP A 66 5.87 1.78 5.08
CA ASP A 66 6.72 2.51 6.04
C ASP A 66 7.15 3.90 5.52
N LEU A 67 7.22 4.08 4.19
CA LEU A 67 7.66 5.32 3.55
C LEU A 67 6.48 6.19 3.10
N LEU A 68 5.49 5.57 2.45
CA LEU A 68 4.37 6.24 1.78
C LEU A 68 3.04 6.08 2.50
N GLY A 69 3.02 5.37 3.63
CA GLY A 69 1.80 5.15 4.40
C GLY A 69 1.39 6.35 5.25
N GLY A 70 0.08 6.52 5.46
CA GLY A 70 -0.49 7.65 6.20
C GLY A 70 -0.43 7.57 7.73
N LYS A 71 0.32 6.61 8.29
CA LYS A 71 0.51 6.46 9.75
C LYS A 71 2.02 6.32 10.06
N PRO A 72 2.74 7.45 10.17
CA PRO A 72 4.17 7.43 10.49
C PRO A 72 4.41 6.94 11.92
N LYS A 73 5.61 6.43 12.21
CA LYS A 73 5.98 5.94 13.55
C LYS A 73 6.24 7.07 14.56
N ASP A 74 6.38 8.30 14.10
CA ASP A 74 6.60 9.48 14.93
C ASP A 74 5.29 9.89 15.63
N GLU A 75 5.21 9.71 16.94
CA GLU A 75 4.06 10.14 17.78
C GLU A 75 3.80 11.65 17.67
N GLY A 76 4.83 12.45 17.37
CA GLY A 76 4.69 13.89 17.13
C GLY A 76 3.92 14.22 15.85
N CYS A 77 3.51 13.22 15.07
CA CYS A 77 2.64 13.38 13.91
C CYS A 77 1.15 13.18 14.24
N TYR A 78 0.77 13.05 15.52
CA TYR A 78 -0.59 12.72 15.92
C TYR A 78 -1.21 13.80 16.81
N THR A 79 -2.49 14.07 16.56
CA THR A 79 -3.37 14.89 17.39
C THR A 79 -4.61 14.06 17.73
N ASP A 80 -4.94 13.92 19.02
CA ASP A 80 -6.05 13.07 19.51
C ASP A 80 -6.02 11.63 18.97
N GLY A 81 -4.83 11.04 18.85
CA GLY A 81 -4.62 9.68 18.36
C GLY A 81 -4.87 9.51 16.85
N LYS A 82 -5.03 10.60 16.11
CA LYS A 82 -5.19 10.59 14.64
C LYS A 82 -3.98 11.26 13.98
N PRO A 83 -3.53 10.77 12.82
CA PRO A 83 -2.52 11.45 12.02
C PRO A 83 -2.92 12.90 11.74
N ASP A 84 -2.06 13.84 12.11
CA ASP A 84 -2.20 15.27 11.81
C ASP A 84 -1.29 15.63 10.64
N TYR A 85 -1.91 15.81 9.47
CA TYR A 85 -1.16 16.10 8.24
C TYR A 85 -0.44 17.44 8.27
N SER A 86 -0.84 18.38 9.13
CA SER A 86 -0.12 19.65 9.30
C SER A 86 1.23 19.42 9.99
N LEU A 87 1.29 18.48 10.94
CA LEU A 87 2.54 18.10 11.61
C LEU A 87 3.38 17.17 10.73
N ILE A 88 2.75 16.23 10.03
CA ILE A 88 3.44 15.26 9.16
C ILE A 88 4.20 15.97 8.04
N ARG A 89 3.57 16.96 7.38
CA ARG A 89 4.18 17.66 6.24
C ARG A 89 5.44 18.47 6.60
N GLU A 90 5.63 18.76 7.89
CA GLU A 90 6.81 19.45 8.40
C GLU A 90 7.98 18.50 8.67
N ARG A 91 7.75 17.17 8.64
CA ARG A 91 8.79 16.19 8.91
C ARG A 91 9.69 15.97 7.71
N ASP A 92 10.97 15.79 8.00
CA ASP A 92 12.02 15.50 7.02
C ASP A 92 11.67 14.33 6.09
N PHE A 93 11.10 13.25 6.62
CA PHE A 93 10.75 12.08 5.80
C PHE A 93 9.67 12.40 4.77
N TYR A 94 8.72 13.29 5.09
CA TYR A 94 7.66 13.67 4.18
C TYR A 94 8.17 14.64 3.10
N GLN A 95 9.06 15.56 3.47
CA GLN A 95 9.60 16.56 2.54
C GLN A 95 10.61 15.96 1.55
N LYS A 96 11.29 14.88 1.92
CA LYS A 96 12.30 14.22 1.08
C LYS A 96 11.70 13.32 -0.01
N GLY A 97 10.43 12.94 0.10
CA GLY A 97 9.77 11.98 -0.79
C GLY A 97 10.09 10.56 -0.41
#